data_AF-A0A7V1IHX4-F1
#
_entry.id   AF-A0A7V1IHX4-F1
#
_cell.length_a   1.000
_cell.length_b   1.000
_cell.length_c   1.000
_cell.angle_alpha   90.00
_cell.angle_beta   90.00
_cell.angle_gamma   90.00
#
_symmetry.space_group_name_H-M   'P 1'
#
loop_
_entity.id
_entity.type
_entity.pdbx_description
1 polymer ?
#
loop_
_entity_poly.entity_id
_entity_poly.type
_entity_poly.pdbx_seq_one_letter_code
_entity_poly.pdbx_strand_id
1 'polypeptide(L)' 'ESVKLASHLANIGDAKTLVIHPASTTHSQLTPDEQIASGVTPEYVRVSVGIEDVQDIIADLDQALRASR' A
#
# COMPACT_ATOMS: atom_id res chain seq x y z
N GLU A 1 6.15 -1.76 -8.81
CA GLU A 1 4.79 -1.95 -9.35
C GLU A 1 4.65 -3.40 -9.81
N SER A 2 4.26 -4.28 -8.90
CA SER A 2 4.10 -5.72 -9.19
C SER A 2 2.67 -6.21 -8.98
N VAL A 3 1.83 -5.42 -8.30
CA VAL A 3 0.40 -5.67 -8.15
C VAL A 3 -0.32 -5.52 -9.49
N LYS A 4 -1.36 -6.32 -9.70
CA LYS A 4 -2.17 -6.39 -10.92
C LYS A 4 -3.63 -6.03 -10.67
N LEU A 5 -4.09 -6.18 -9.43
CA LEU A 5 -5.44 -5.81 -8.99
C LEU A 5 -5.41 -4.50 -8.20
N ALA A 6 -4.54 -4.42 -7.18
CA ALA A 6 -4.47 -3.26 -6.32
C ALA A 6 -3.98 -2.02 -7.08
N SER A 7 -4.59 -0.87 -6.80
CA SER A 7 -4.25 0.41 -7.44
C SER A 7 -3.39 1.29 -6.54
N HIS A 8 -2.42 2.01 -7.12
CA HIS A 8 -1.57 2.95 -6.40
C HIS A 8 -2.24 4.32 -6.22
N LEU A 9 -3.14 4.45 -5.25
CA LEU A 9 -3.86 5.69 -4.94
C LEU A 9 -3.89 6.00 -3.44
N ALA A 10 -3.77 7.29 -3.12
CA ALA A 10 -3.62 7.76 -1.74
C ALA A 10 -4.93 7.82 -0.92
N ASN A 11 -6.10 7.64 -1.55
CA ASN A 11 -7.40 7.63 -0.86
C ASN A 11 -7.63 6.35 -0.02
N ILE A 12 -8.75 6.33 0.69
CA ILE A 12 -9.20 5.24 1.59
C ILE A 12 -10.70 5.06 1.38
N GLY A 13 -11.19 3.82 1.50
CA GLY A 13 -12.63 3.51 1.49
C GLY A 13 -13.25 3.46 0.10
N ASP A 14 -12.44 3.21 -0.93
CA ASP A 14 -12.91 2.97 -2.30
C ASP A 14 -13.47 1.54 -2.44
N ALA A 15 -14.27 1.31 -3.48
CA ALA A 15 -14.68 -0.04 -3.86
C ALA A 15 -13.49 -0.89 -4.34
N LYS A 16 -12.43 -0.25 -4.84
CA LYS A 16 -11.19 -0.91 -5.26
C LYS A 16 -10.19 -1.03 -4.11
N THR A 17 -9.42 -2.11 -4.11
CA THR A 17 -8.26 -2.29 -3.23
C THR A 17 -7.14 -1.34 -3.64
N LEU A 18 -6.62 -0.58 -2.68
CA LEU A 18 -5.60 0.44 -2.88
C LEU A 18 -4.35 0.11 -2.07
N VAL A 19 -3.17 0.41 -2.63
CA VAL A 19 -1.88 0.23 -1.97
C VAL A 19 -1.00 1.46 -2.14
N ILE A 20 -0.37 1.91 -1.05
CA ILE A 20 0.61 2.99 -1.10
C ILE A 20 1.79 2.71 -0.17
N HIS A 21 2.89 3.40 -0.44
CA HIS A 21 4.03 3.53 0.45
C HIS A 21 3.98 4.93 1.11
N PRO A 22 3.48 5.08 2.36
CA PRO A 22 3.19 6.39 2.93
C PRO A 22 4.40 7.33 3.00
N ALA A 23 5.60 6.81 3.30
CA ALA A 23 6.82 7.61 3.39
C ALA A 23 7.19 8.31 2.07
N SER A 24 6.92 7.70 0.91
CA SER A 24 7.14 8.33 -0.41
C SER A 24 5.89 8.91 -1.05
N THR A 25 4.76 8.94 -0.34
CA THR A 25 3.49 9.44 -0.86
C THR A 25 2.85 10.44 0.10
N THR A 26 1.88 10.00 0.91
CA THR A 26 1.07 10.86 1.79
C THR A 26 1.87 11.62 2.85
N HIS A 27 3.02 11.07 3.29
CA HIS A 27 3.88 11.67 4.30
C HIS A 27 5.22 12.16 3.72
N SER A 28 5.33 12.26 2.39
CA SER A 28 6.57 12.64 1.69
C SER A 28 7.09 14.05 2.01
N GLN A 29 6.23 14.92 2.56
CA GLN A 29 6.62 16.26 2.98
C GLN A 29 7.26 16.32 4.38
N LEU A 30 7.15 15.24 5.17
CA LEU A 30 7.76 15.15 6.49
C LEU A 30 9.22 14.70 6.38
N THR A 31 10.04 15.12 7.33
CA THR A 31 11.39 14.58 7.51
C THR A 31 11.34 13.10 7.94
N PRO A 32 12.41 12.31 7.74
CA PRO A 32 12.43 10.91 8.18
C PRO A 32 12.11 10.72 9.67
N ASP A 33 12.60 11.61 10.52
CA ASP A 33 12.34 11.54 11.97
C ASP A 33 10.86 11.84 12.30
N GLU A 34 10.24 12.80 11.60
CA GLU A 34 8.81 13.11 11.74
C GLU A 34 7.92 11.99 11.19
N GLN A 35 8.33 11.32 10.11
CA GLN A 35 7.64 10.13 9.60
C GLN A 35 7.67 9.00 10.64
N ILE A 36 8.83 8.71 11.22
CA ILE A 36 8.95 7.68 12.26
C ILE A 36 8.11 8.05 13.48
N ALA A 37 8.14 9.32 13.90
CA ALA A 37 7.34 9.82 15.02
C ALA A 37 5.83 9.73 14.78
N SER A 38 5.36 9.81 13.53
CA SER A 38 3.95 9.60 13.16
C SER A 38 3.58 8.12 12.95
N GLY A 39 4.53 7.20 13.14
CA GLY A 39 4.34 5.75 12.96
C GLY A 39 4.54 5.28 11.51
N VAL A 40 5.09 6.11 10.63
CA VAL A 40 5.42 5.77 9.24
C VAL A 40 6.89 5.38 9.15
N THR A 41 7.17 4.09 8.95
CA THR A 41 8.53 3.61 8.68
C THR A 41 8.83 3.57 7.18
N PRO A 42 10.11 3.58 6.76
CA PRO A 42 10.50 3.49 5.34
C PRO A 42 10.09 2.20 4.63
N GLU A 43 9.74 1.14 5.35
CA GLU A 43 9.28 -0.13 4.81
C GLU A 43 7.74 -0.25 4.85
N TYR A 44 7.05 0.77 5.36
CA TYR A 44 5.62 0.68 5.61
C TYR A 44 4.82 0.68 4.30
N VAL A 45 4.06 -0.38 4.07
CA VAL A 45 3.06 -0.47 3.02
C VAL A 45 1.66 -0.41 3.63
N ARG A 46 0.84 0.55 3.18
CA ARG A 46 -0.57 0.66 3.59
C ARG A 46 -1.46 0.05 2.52
N VAL A 47 -2.36 -0.84 2.92
CA VAL A 47 -3.40 -1.42 2.07
C VAL A 47 -4.77 -0.98 2.56
N SER A 48 -5.56 -0.37 1.68
CA SER A 48 -7.00 -0.13 1.90
C SER A 48 -7.76 -1.19 1.11
N VAL A 49 -8.33 -2.17 1.81
CA VAL A 49 -9.04 -3.30 1.19
C VAL A 49 -10.37 -2.82 0.62
N GLY A 50 -10.61 -3.11 -0.66
CA GLY A 50 -11.85 -2.81 -1.36
C GLY A 50 -12.92 -3.89 -1.13
N ILE A 51 -13.84 -4.01 -2.08
CA ILE A 51 -14.96 -4.97 -2.04
C ILE A 51 -14.85 -6.06 -3.12
N GLU A 52 -13.67 -6.25 -3.70
CA GLU A 52 -13.42 -7.33 -4.65
C GLU A 52 -13.46 -8.72 -3.99
N ASP A 53 -13.36 -9.78 -4.81
CA ASP A 53 -13.26 -11.14 -4.29
C ASP A 53 -11.99 -11.28 -3.44
N VAL A 54 -12.15 -11.82 -2.23
CA VAL A 54 -11.06 -11.97 -1.27
C VAL A 54 -9.93 -12.87 -1.79
N GLN A 55 -10.23 -13.88 -2.62
CA GLN A 55 -9.22 -14.75 -3.20
C GLN A 55 -8.38 -14.02 -4.24
N ASP A 56 -8.99 -13.12 -5.03
CA ASP A 56 -8.27 -12.32 -6.00
C ASP A 56 -7.32 -11.33 -5.33
N ILE A 57 -7.76 -10.69 -4.23
CA ILE A 57 -6.92 -9.78 -3.43
C ILE A 57 -5.72 -10.54 -2.83
N ILE A 58 -5.96 -11.71 -2.24
CA ILE A 58 -4.88 -12.53 -1.66
C ILE A 58 -3.90 -12.98 -2.75
N ALA A 59 -4.40 -13.45 -3.90
CA ALA A 59 -3.57 -13.90 -5.00
C ALA A 59 -2.71 -12.77 -5.57
N ASP A 60 -3.25 -11.54 -5.67
CA ASP A 60 -2.51 -10.38 -6.15
C ASP A 60 -1.36 -9.97 -5.20
N LEU A 61 -1.61 -10.00 -3.89
CA LEU A 61 -0.59 -9.70 -2.90
C LEU A 61 0.48 -10.79 -2.82
N ASP A 62 0.10 -12.08 -2.85
CA ASP A 62 1.05 -13.20 -2.82
C ASP A 62 2.00 -13.16 -4.03
N GLN A 63 1.46 -12.98 -5.24
CA GLN A 63 2.31 -12.89 -6.43
C GLN A 63 3.23 -11.66 -6.42
N ALA A 64 2.75 -10.52 -5.90
CA ALA A 64 3.56 -9.31 -5.81
C ALA A 64 4.71 -9.46 -4.80
N LEU A 65 4.44 -10.06 -3.63
CA LEU A 65 5.43 -10.32 -2.58
C LEU A 65 6.49 -11.35 -3.01
N ARG A 66 6.10 -12.39 -3.76
CA ARG A 66 7.05 -13.35 -4.31
C ARG A 66 7.98 -12.71 -5.34
N ALA A 67 7.48 -11.77 -6.14
CA ALA A 67 8.27 -11.08 -7.16
C ALA A 67 9.22 -10.03 -6.58
N SER A 68 8.98 -9.54 -5.35
CA SER A 68 9.82 -8.56 -4.66
C SER A 68 10.94 -9.17 -3.82
N ARG A 69 11.09 -10.49 -3.85
CA ARG A 69 12.05 -11.26 -3.07
C ARG A 69 13.27 -11.62 -3.91
#